data_AF-A0A3S4D5R7-F1
#
_entry.id   AF-A0A3S4D5R7-F1
#
_cell.length_a   1.000
_cell.length_b   1.000
_cell.length_c   1.000
_cell.angle_alpha   90.00
_cell.angle_beta   90.00
_cell.angle_gamma   90.00
#
_symmetry.space_group_name_H-M   'P 1'
#
loop_
_entity.id
_entity.type
_entity.pdbx_description
1 polymer ?
#
loop_
_entity_poly.entity_id
_entity_poly.type
_entity_poly.pdbx_seq_one_letter_code
_entity_poly.pdbx_strand_id
1 'polypeptide(L)'
;MEHAAADFNFERAAALRDEIARLKGGDGATQVILDEGKPVEVSVGQPPPGQMGLGSDSPVRQPPKGWVKPKKPDLMTKGKPRGR
;
A
#
# COMPACT_ATOMS: atom_id res chain seq x y z
N MET A 1 15.76 22.38 2.66
CA MET A 1 16.50 21.21 2.14
C MET A 1 17.20 21.58 0.83
N GLU A 2 16.46 21.98 -0.20
CA GLU A 2 16.99 22.30 -1.54
C GLU A 2 18.13 23.33 -1.55
N HIS A 3 18.01 24.42 -0.78
CA HIS A 3 19.09 25.41 -0.65
C HIS A 3 20.38 24.80 -0.05
N ALA A 4 20.26 23.95 0.98
CA ALA A 4 21.41 23.29 1.59
C ALA A 4 22.06 22.27 0.64
N ALA A 5 21.26 21.60 -0.19
CA ALA A 5 21.77 20.71 -1.24
C ALA A 5 22.49 21.46 -2.36
N ALA A 6 22.00 22.65 -2.75
CA ALA A 6 22.66 23.53 -3.72
C ALA A 6 24.01 24.05 -3.21
N ASP A 7 24.13 24.29 -1.89
CA ASP A 7 25.37 24.69 -1.23
C ASP A 7 26.28 23.50 -0.85
N PHE A 8 26.01 22.30 -1.38
CA PHE A 8 26.74 21.04 -1.09
C PHE A 8 26.80 20.65 0.39
N ASN A 9 25.90 21.17 1.22
CA ASN A 9 25.78 20.81 2.63
C ASN A 9 24.79 19.65 2.81
N PHE A 10 25.28 18.44 2.54
CA PHE A 10 24.46 17.22 2.56
C PHE A 10 24.01 16.81 3.96
N GLU A 11 24.82 17.06 4.99
CA GLU A 11 24.45 16.79 6.39
C GLU A 11 23.21 17.59 6.80
N ARG A 12 23.19 18.89 6.47
CA ARG A 12 22.05 19.75 6.76
C ARG A 12 20.84 19.44 5.87
N ALA A 13 21.06 19.03 4.62
CA ALA A 13 19.99 18.59 3.74
C ALA A 13 19.32 17.29 4.27
N ALA A 14 20.11 16.33 4.75
CA ALA A 14 19.62 15.08 5.34
C ALA A 14 18.80 15.35 6.60
N ALA A 15 19.31 16.15 7.54
CA ALA A 15 18.57 16.51 8.75
C ALA A 15 17.22 17.20 8.44
N LEU A 16 17.20 18.07 7.43
CA LEU A 16 15.96 18.72 6.99
C LEU A 16 14.98 17.74 6.31
N ARG A 17 15.48 16.73 5.59
CA ARG A 17 14.64 15.69 4.98
C ARG A 17 13.96 14.86 6.07
N ASP A 18 14.72 14.43 7.06
CA ASP A 18 14.21 13.59 8.15
C ASP A 18 13.17 14.36 8.99
N GLU A 19 13.43 15.64 9.25
CA GLU A 19 12.48 16.52 9.93
C GLU A 19 11.17 16.71 9.15
N ILE A 20 11.25 16.83 7.81
CA ILE A 20 10.06 16.89 6.95
C ILE A 20 9.31 15.56 6.97
N ALA A 21 10.01 14.42 6.94
CA ALA A 21 9.41 13.10 6.99
C ALA A 21 8.64 12.88 8.30
N ARG A 22 9.24 13.29 9.43
CA ARG A 22 8.63 13.31 10.76
C ARG A 22 7.32 14.10 10.77
N LEU A 23 7.36 15.35 10.30
CA LEU A 23 6.19 16.23 10.27
C LEU A 23 5.08 15.72 9.35
N LYS A 24 5.45 15.05 8.24
CA LYS A 24 4.50 14.50 7.26
C LYS A 24 3.91 13.15 7.68
N GLY A 25 4.34 12.58 8.81
CA GLY A 25 3.92 11.25 9.26
C GLY A 25 4.50 10.10 8.43
N GLY A 26 5.52 10.36 7.61
CA GLY A 26 6.16 9.35 6.75
C GLY A 26 6.91 8.27 7.53
N ASP A 27 7.24 8.54 8.79
CA ASP A 27 7.98 7.63 9.68
C ASP A 27 7.08 6.59 10.36
N GLY A 28 5.85 6.40 9.86
CA GLY A 28 4.89 5.47 10.44
C GLY A 28 4.41 5.89 11.83
N ALA A 29 4.47 7.20 12.14
CA ALA A 29 3.96 7.73 13.39
C ALA A 29 2.47 7.42 13.51
N THR A 30 2.17 6.42 14.36
CA THR A 30 0.83 6.01 14.73
C THR A 30 0.09 7.23 15.28
N GLN A 31 -0.82 7.81 14.51
CA GLN A 31 -1.69 8.84 15.03
C GLN A 31 -2.81 8.11 15.78
N VAL A 32 -2.87 8.32 17.10
CA VAL A 32 -4.01 7.90 17.91
C VAL A 32 -5.13 8.89 17.64
N ILE A 33 -6.03 8.54 16.73
CA ILE A 33 -7.24 9.31 16.49
C ILE A 33 -8.31 8.75 17.44
N LEU A 34 -9.05 9.65 18.08
CA LEU A 34 -10.23 9.28 18.86
C LEU A 34 -11.38 9.02 17.89
N ASP A 35 -11.66 7.76 17.62
CA ASP A 35 -12.89 7.35 16.93
C ASP A 35 -13.88 6.88 18.00
N GLU A 36 -15.01 7.59 18.15
CA GLU A 36 -16.04 7.30 19.16
C GLU A 36 -15.51 7.17 20.62
N GLY A 37 -14.44 7.90 20.95
CA GLY A 37 -13.84 7.87 22.29
C GLY A 37 -12.91 6.67 22.55
N LYS A 38 -12.58 5.88 21.53
CA LYS A 38 -11.58 4.80 21.61
C LYS A 38 -10.32 5.21 20.85
N PRO A 39 -9.12 4.97 21.42
CA PRO A 39 -7.88 5.21 20.70
C PRO A 39 -7.76 4.19 19.56
N VAL A 40 -7.83 4.67 18.31
CA VAL A 40 -7.55 3.84 17.13
C VAL A 40 -6.17 4.22 16.60
N GLU A 41 -5.30 3.22 16.50
CA GLU A 41 -3.97 3.35 15.92
C GLU A 41 -4.10 3.40 14.40
N VAL A 42 -4.00 4.59 13.81
CA VAL A 42 -4.01 4.77 12.35
C VAL A 42 -2.57 5.03 11.89
N SER A 43 -1.94 4.01 11.31
CA SER A 43 -0.66 4.16 10.61
C SER A 43 -0.92 4.54 9.15
N VAL A 44 -0.72 5.81 8.79
CA VAL A 44 -0.84 6.28 7.41
C VAL A 44 0.48 6.07 6.69
N GLY A 45 0.70 4.86 6.16
CA GLY A 45 1.86 4.54 5.32
C GLY A 45 1.64 4.94 3.86
N GLN A 46 2.72 5.24 3.13
CA GLN A 46 2.65 5.34 1.68
C GLN A 46 2.34 3.94 1.11
N PRO A 47 1.30 3.80 0.25
CA PRO A 47 0.99 2.50 -0.33
C PRO A 47 2.15 2.01 -1.23
N PRO A 48 2.42 0.70 -1.26
CA PRO A 48 3.45 0.13 -2.14
C PRO A 48 3.20 0.51 -3.60
N PRO A 49 4.26 0.74 -4.38
CA PRO A 49 4.14 1.07 -5.80
C PRO A 49 3.32 0.01 -6.53
N GLY A 50 2.15 0.41 -7.07
CA GLY A 50 1.18 -0.47 -7.71
C GLY A 50 -0.14 -0.65 -6.95
N GLN A 51 -0.20 -0.31 -5.65
CA GLN A 51 -1.47 -0.12 -4.95
C GLN A 51 -2.01 1.28 -5.22
N MET A 52 -3.07 1.36 -6.02
CA MET A 52 -3.80 2.61 -6.25
C MET A 52 -4.81 2.84 -5.12
N GLY A 53 -4.38 3.49 -4.04
CA GLY A 53 -5.26 4.13 -3.05
C GLY A 53 -6.40 3.30 -2.43
N LEU A 54 -7.30 4.00 -1.74
CA LEU A 54 -8.50 3.46 -1.10
C LEU A 54 -9.38 2.80 -2.18
N GLY A 55 -9.53 1.46 -2.13
CA GLY A 55 -10.30 0.68 -3.12
C GLY A 55 -9.52 -0.43 -3.82
N SER A 56 -8.18 -0.46 -3.69
CA SER A 56 -7.37 -1.62 -4.12
C SER A 56 -7.57 -2.86 -3.23
N ASP A 57 -8.21 -2.69 -2.07
CA ASP A 57 -8.75 -3.77 -1.24
C ASP A 57 -10.05 -4.32 -1.84
N SER A 58 -10.00 -4.76 -3.10
CA SER A 58 -11.11 -5.55 -3.64
C SER A 58 -11.10 -6.89 -2.91
N PRO A 59 -12.12 -7.22 -2.09
CA PRO A 59 -12.14 -8.50 -1.40
C PRO A 59 -12.12 -9.61 -2.45
N VAL A 60 -10.99 -10.31 -2.57
CA VAL A 60 -10.90 -11.48 -3.42
C VAL A 60 -11.90 -12.48 -2.86
N ARG A 61 -12.88 -12.87 -3.67
CA ARG A 61 -13.87 -13.89 -3.28
C ARG A 61 -13.11 -15.14 -2.88
N GLN A 62 -12.99 -15.38 -1.58
CA GLN A 62 -12.34 -16.58 -1.06
C GLN A 62 -13.21 -17.77 -1.42
N PRO A 63 -12.68 -18.75 -2.17
CA PRO A 63 -13.45 -19.95 -2.46
C PRO A 63 -13.72 -20.71 -1.14
N PRO A 64 -14.84 -21.42 -1.03
CA PRO A 64 -15.17 -22.17 0.18
C PRO A 64 -14.09 -23.21 0.51
N LYS A 65 -13.95 -23.52 1.80
CA LYS A 65 -12.95 -24.47 2.32
C LYS A 65 -13.08 -25.82 1.59
N GLY A 66 -11.99 -26.27 0.96
CA GLY A 66 -11.96 -27.54 0.21
C GLY A 66 -12.38 -27.42 -1.27
N TRP A 67 -12.68 -26.22 -1.78
CA TRP A 67 -12.93 -26.04 -3.20
C TRP A 67 -11.66 -26.27 -4.03
N VAL A 68 -11.72 -27.25 -4.93
CA VAL A 68 -10.65 -27.54 -5.89
C VAL A 68 -11.03 -26.96 -7.24
N LYS A 69 -10.17 -26.07 -7.76
CA LYS A 69 -10.35 -25.51 -9.11
C LYS A 69 -10.34 -26.63 -10.15
N PRO A 70 -11.31 -26.69 -11.09
CA PRO A 70 -11.30 -27.68 -12.17
C PRO A 70 -10.02 -27.58 -13.01
N LYS A 71 -9.46 -28.73 -13.40
CA LYS A 71 -8.32 -28.79 -14.31
C LYS A 71 -8.69 -28.17 -15.65
N LYS A 72 -7.80 -27.35 -16.21
CA LYS A 72 -7.97 -26.81 -17.57
C LYS A 72 -8.13 -27.99 -18.54
N PRO A 73 -9.13 -27.98 -19.42
CA PRO A 73 -9.27 -29.04 -20.42
C PRO A 73 -8.06 -28.99 -21.38
N ASP A 74 -7.74 -30.14 -21.98
CA ASP A 74 -6.59 -30.27 -22.87
C ASP A 74 -6.71 -29.30 -24.07
N LEU A 75 -5.59 -28.77 -24.56
CA LEU A 75 -5.56 -27.78 -25.65
C LEU A 75 -6.18 -28.31 -26.95
N MET A 76 -6.22 -29.64 -27.12
CA MET A 76 -6.86 -30.31 -28.24
C MET A 76 -8.38 -30.51 -28.06
N THR A 77 -8.94 -30.09 -26.93
CA THR A 77 -10.40 -30.13 -26.74
C THR A 77 -11.04 -28.86 -27.29
N LYS A 78 -12.13 -29.03 -28.06
CA LYS A 78 -12.96 -27.93 -28.59
C LYS A 78 -13.79 -27.29 -27.47
N GLY A 79 -13.13 -26.68 -26.49
CA GLY A 79 -13.78 -25.97 -25.38
C GLY A 79 -14.26 -24.57 -25.78
N LYS A 80 -15.45 -24.16 -25.30
CA LYS A 80 -15.99 -22.80 -25.47
C LYS A 80 -15.03 -21.79 -24.80
N PRO A 81 -14.66 -20.67 -25.45
CA PRO A 81 -13.82 -19.66 -24.82
C PRO A 81 -14.51 -19.11 -23.57
N ARG A 82 -13.76 -18.92 -22.47
CA ARG A 82 -14.30 -18.28 -21.27
C ARG A 82 -14.68 -16.84 -21.63
N GLY A 83 -15.92 -16.45 -21.38
CA GLY A 83 -16.38 -15.07 -21.51
C GLY A 83 -15.43 -14.13 -20.77
N ARG A 84 -15.11 -12.99 -21.42
CA ARG A 84 -14.33 -11.90 -20.83
C ARG A 84 -15.02 -11.35 -19.60
#